data_AF-A0A972EQV5-F1
#
_entry.id   AF-A0A972EQV5-F1
#
_cell.length_a   1.000
_cell.length_b   1.000
_cell.length_c   1.000
_cell.angle_alpha   90.00
_cell.angle_beta   90.00
_cell.angle_gamma   90.00
#
_symmetry.space_group_name_H-M   'P 1'
#
loop_
_entity.id
_entity.type
_entity.pdbx_description
1 polymer ?
#
loop_
_entity_poly.entity_id
_entity_poly.type
_entity_poly.pdbx_seq_one_letter_code
_entity_poly.pdbx_strand_id
1 'polypeptide(L)'
;MPEKAGLNLPPRLMDTARRLYDGARRLPELPAAYLHPWRRESIRKLNLLKDAHKGERCFLIGNGPSLKHTDLSLLKNEFSFGFNRIFLAAEELNFTPSCLVSINDLVIEQSAQEFRALEMPKFFAWRSHQWVGMDAHTHYLYTSYTTPKFARDVRGRVWEGATVTNVALQLAYFMGFSTVILVGVDHSFATKGTPNTTVQSEGDDPNHFSAA
;
A
#
# COMPACT_ATOMS: atom_id res chain seq x y z
N MET A 1 41.10 0.04 18.01
CA MET A 1 39.75 -0.32 17.52
C MET A 1 39.92 -1.43 16.51
N PRO A 2 39.41 -2.66 16.70
CA PRO A 2 39.59 -3.71 15.71
C PRO A 2 38.62 -3.52 14.54
N GLU A 3 39.20 -3.59 13.35
CA GLU A 3 38.56 -3.53 12.05
C GLU A 3 37.63 -4.74 11.88
N LYS A 4 36.33 -4.51 11.63
CA LYS A 4 35.39 -5.61 11.33
C LYS A 4 35.76 -6.19 9.97
N ALA A 5 36.41 -7.35 9.97
CA ALA A 5 36.62 -8.16 8.76
C ALA A 5 35.25 -8.56 8.17
N GLY A 6 34.80 -7.80 7.17
CA GLY A 6 33.63 -8.15 6.39
C GLY A 6 33.95 -9.35 5.51
N LEU A 7 33.20 -10.45 5.66
CA LEU A 7 33.29 -11.61 4.76
C LEU A 7 32.95 -11.14 3.33
N ASN A 8 33.94 -11.10 2.44
CA ASN A 8 33.76 -10.75 1.03
C ASN A 8 33.10 -11.93 0.28
N LEU A 9 31.81 -12.14 0.53
CA LEU A 9 31.00 -13.13 -0.15
C LEU A 9 30.59 -12.62 -1.55
N PRO A 10 30.52 -13.50 -2.57
CA PRO A 10 29.96 -13.15 -3.86
C PRO A 10 28.54 -12.58 -3.70
N PRO A 11 28.12 -11.57 -4.49
CA PRO A 11 26.82 -10.92 -4.33
C PRO A 11 25.62 -11.89 -4.30
N ARG A 12 25.67 -12.98 -5.10
CA ARG A 12 24.64 -14.03 -5.13
C ARG A 12 24.56 -14.84 -3.82
N LEU A 13 25.71 -15.07 -3.18
CA LEU A 13 25.80 -15.76 -1.89
C LEU A 13 25.33 -14.86 -0.76
N MET A 14 25.68 -13.57 -0.80
CA MET A 14 25.13 -12.57 0.14
C MET A 14 23.61 -12.45 0.01
N ASP A 15 23.07 -12.38 -1.20
CA ASP A 15 21.62 -12.31 -1.43
C ASP A 15 20.91 -13.58 -0.95
N THR A 16 21.50 -14.75 -1.19
CA THR A 16 20.94 -16.03 -0.73
C THR A 16 20.94 -16.11 0.80
N ALA A 17 22.07 -15.75 1.44
CA ALA A 17 22.18 -15.69 2.89
C ALA A 17 21.21 -14.68 3.50
N ARG A 18 21.07 -13.49 2.90
CA ARG A 18 20.11 -12.46 3.34
C ARG A 18 18.66 -12.96 3.23
N ARG A 19 18.29 -13.62 2.13
CA ARG A 19 16.95 -14.21 1.96
C ARG A 19 16.67 -15.30 2.99
N LEU A 20 17.63 -16.16 3.29
CA LEU A 20 17.51 -17.22 4.29
C LEU A 20 17.37 -16.62 5.70
N TYR A 21 18.22 -15.64 6.04
CA TYR A 21 18.16 -14.92 7.31
C TYR A 21 16.82 -14.20 7.50
N ASP A 22 16.39 -13.44 6.49
CA ASP A 22 15.10 -12.74 6.50
C ASP A 22 13.92 -13.71 6.57
N GLY A 23 14.03 -14.88 5.95
CA GLY A 23 13.04 -15.96 6.05
C GLY A 23 12.97 -16.52 7.47
N ALA A 24 14.13 -16.80 8.07
CA ALA A 24 14.24 -17.34 9.43
C ALA A 24 13.67 -16.38 10.48
N ARG A 25 13.97 -15.08 10.37
CA ARG A 25 13.48 -14.04 11.29
C ARG A 25 11.95 -13.90 11.28
N ARG A 26 11.29 -14.33 10.21
CA ARG A 26 9.83 -14.19 10.01
C ARG A 26 9.03 -15.42 10.38
N LEU A 27 9.67 -16.58 10.56
CA LEU A 27 9.00 -17.81 10.97
C LEU A 27 8.02 -17.60 12.15
N PRO A 28 8.36 -16.82 13.19
CA PRO A 28 7.44 -16.56 14.30
C PRO A 28 6.18 -15.75 13.92
N GLU A 29 6.22 -14.94 12.86
CA GLU A 29 5.12 -14.08 12.42
C GLU A 29 4.16 -14.81 11.46
N LEU A 30 4.58 -15.93 10.84
CA LEU A 30 3.78 -16.67 9.87
C LEU A 30 2.47 -17.21 10.46
N PRO A 31 2.42 -17.80 11.68
CA PRO A 31 1.17 -18.25 12.26
C PRO A 31 0.16 -17.11 12.41
N ALA A 32 0.58 -15.95 12.92
CA ALA A 32 -0.31 -14.78 13.05
C ALA A 32 -0.75 -14.24 11.67
N ALA A 33 0.14 -14.22 10.67
CA ALA A 33 -0.16 -13.71 9.34
C ALA A 33 -1.08 -14.62 8.49
N TYR A 34 -1.16 -15.93 8.81
CA TYR A 34 -1.94 -16.90 8.03
C TYR A 34 -3.11 -17.53 8.81
N LEU A 35 -3.03 -17.65 10.13
CA LEU A 35 -4.06 -18.31 10.95
C LEU A 35 -5.02 -17.34 11.63
N HIS A 36 -4.65 -16.06 11.77
CA HIS A 36 -5.53 -15.08 12.40
C HIS A 36 -6.87 -14.98 11.64
N PRO A 37 -8.03 -14.98 12.34
CA PRO A 37 -9.35 -14.96 11.69
C PRO A 37 -9.50 -13.84 10.66
N TRP A 38 -9.03 -12.64 10.99
CA TRP A 38 -9.05 -11.50 10.09
C TRP A 38 -8.20 -11.66 8.83
N ARG A 39 -7.06 -12.37 8.91
CA ARG A 39 -6.25 -12.69 7.73
C ARG A 39 -6.93 -13.72 6.84
N ARG A 40 -7.52 -14.76 7.44
CA ARG A 40 -8.30 -15.77 6.72
C ARG A 40 -9.49 -15.15 6.02
N GLU A 41 -10.20 -14.26 6.70
CA GLU A 41 -11.31 -13.51 6.12
C GLU A 41 -10.86 -12.58 4.99
N SER A 42 -9.74 -11.87 5.17
CA SER A 42 -9.16 -11.06 4.09
C SER A 42 -8.83 -11.91 2.86
N ILE A 43 -8.23 -13.10 3.03
CA ILE A 43 -7.94 -14.03 1.93
C ILE A 43 -9.23 -14.46 1.23
N ARG A 44 -10.30 -14.75 1.98
CA ARG A 44 -11.61 -15.10 1.43
C ARG A 44 -12.19 -13.97 0.59
N LYS A 45 -12.18 -12.74 1.10
CA LYS A 45 -12.65 -11.55 0.37
C LYS A 45 -11.80 -11.27 -0.87
N LEU A 46 -10.47 -11.32 -0.74
CA LEU A 46 -9.55 -11.17 -1.87
C LEU A 46 -9.80 -12.22 -2.96
N ASN A 47 -10.17 -13.45 -2.60
CA ASN A 47 -10.51 -14.46 -3.60
C ASN A 47 -11.68 -14.05 -4.51
N LEU A 48 -12.62 -13.25 -4.01
CA LEU A 48 -13.74 -12.73 -4.80
C LEU A 48 -13.33 -11.62 -5.78
N LEU A 49 -12.19 -10.96 -5.53
CA LEU A 49 -11.69 -9.88 -6.37
C LEU A 49 -10.81 -10.36 -7.52
N LYS A 50 -10.37 -11.63 -7.48
CA LYS A 50 -9.46 -12.17 -8.49
C LYS A 50 -10.12 -12.14 -9.86
N ASP A 51 -9.47 -11.49 -10.82
CA ASP A 51 -9.96 -11.33 -12.20
C ASP A 51 -11.35 -10.67 -12.31
N ALA A 52 -11.83 -9.97 -11.26
CA ALA A 52 -13.15 -9.34 -11.24
C ALA A 52 -13.30 -8.18 -12.24
N HIS A 53 -12.19 -7.61 -12.69
CA HIS A 53 -12.11 -6.50 -13.65
C HIS A 53 -11.27 -6.88 -14.88
N LYS A 54 -11.40 -8.13 -15.32
CA LYS A 54 -10.54 -8.69 -16.36
C LYS A 54 -10.64 -7.90 -17.67
N GLY A 55 -9.51 -7.35 -18.09
CA GLY A 55 -9.39 -6.60 -19.35
C GLY A 55 -9.73 -5.12 -19.23
N GLU A 56 -10.32 -4.68 -18.12
CA GLU A 56 -10.66 -3.28 -17.88
C GLU A 56 -9.42 -2.41 -17.62
N ARG A 57 -9.62 -1.09 -17.60
CA ARG A 57 -8.62 -0.13 -17.13
C ARG A 57 -8.94 0.35 -15.72
N CYS A 58 -7.93 0.80 -14.99
CA CYS A 58 -8.11 1.49 -13.72
C CYS A 58 -7.15 2.66 -13.55
N PHE A 59 -7.48 3.51 -12.58
CA PHE A 59 -6.70 4.69 -12.23
C PHE A 59 -6.15 4.55 -10.82
N LEU A 60 -4.85 4.79 -10.65
CA LEU A 60 -4.21 4.88 -9.35
C LEU A 60 -4.02 6.35 -9.02
N ILE A 61 -4.73 6.82 -8.00
CA ILE A 61 -4.74 8.23 -7.60
C ILE A 61 -3.82 8.38 -6.38
N GLY A 62 -2.69 9.05 -6.62
CA GLY A 62 -1.71 9.39 -5.61
C GLY A 62 -2.17 10.54 -4.73
N ASN A 63 -1.21 11.25 -4.13
CA ASN A 63 -1.46 12.42 -3.29
C ASN A 63 -0.56 13.60 -3.70
N GLY A 64 -0.05 13.60 -4.93
CA GLY A 64 0.81 14.64 -5.44
C GLY A 64 0.07 15.97 -5.68
N PRO A 65 0.76 17.11 -5.59
CA PRO A 65 0.18 18.44 -5.75
C PRO A 65 -0.48 18.68 -7.13
N SER A 66 -0.13 17.91 -8.17
CA SER A 66 -0.75 18.02 -9.49
C SER A 66 -2.25 17.73 -9.49
N LEU A 67 -2.76 17.04 -8.46
CA LEU A 67 -4.20 16.81 -8.29
C LEU A 67 -5.00 18.12 -8.21
N LYS A 68 -4.42 19.22 -7.68
CA LYS A 68 -5.09 20.54 -7.63
C LYS A 68 -5.45 21.11 -9.00
N HIS A 69 -4.75 20.67 -10.03
CA HIS A 69 -4.93 21.15 -11.40
C HIS A 69 -5.45 20.05 -12.33
N THR A 70 -5.88 18.91 -11.77
CA THR A 70 -6.39 17.78 -12.53
C THR A 70 -7.91 17.67 -12.32
N ASP A 71 -8.67 17.69 -13.41
CA ASP A 71 -10.12 17.46 -13.35
C ASP A 71 -10.41 15.96 -13.15
N LEU A 72 -10.62 15.56 -11.89
CA LEU A 72 -10.94 14.19 -11.52
C LEU A 72 -12.41 13.82 -11.78
N SER A 73 -13.27 14.77 -12.16
CA SER A 73 -14.68 14.47 -12.48
C SER A 73 -14.81 13.54 -13.69
N LEU A 74 -13.80 13.54 -14.58
CA LEU A 74 -13.67 12.64 -15.73
C LEU A 74 -13.57 11.16 -15.33
N LEU A 75 -13.24 10.87 -14.07
CA LEU A 75 -13.06 9.51 -13.55
C LEU A 75 -14.32 8.93 -12.88
N LYS A 76 -15.46 9.64 -12.90
CA LYS A 76 -16.68 9.25 -12.17
C LYS A 76 -17.18 7.82 -12.48
N ASN A 77 -16.95 7.34 -13.70
CA ASN A 77 -17.37 6.00 -14.16
C ASN A 77 -16.19 5.04 -14.31
N GLU A 78 -15.01 5.40 -13.83
CA GLU A 78 -13.79 4.60 -13.95
C GLU A 78 -13.44 3.97 -12.61
N PHE A 79 -12.93 2.73 -12.64
CA PHE A 79 -12.44 2.11 -11.42
C PHE A 79 -11.17 2.81 -10.96
N SER A 80 -11.14 3.23 -9.70
CA SER A 80 -10.02 3.97 -9.14
C SER A 80 -9.60 3.48 -7.76
N PHE A 81 -8.29 3.44 -7.55
CA PHE A 81 -7.66 3.20 -6.27
C PHE A 81 -7.18 4.55 -5.73
N GLY A 82 -7.68 4.96 -4.57
CA GLY A 82 -7.17 6.12 -3.85
C GLY A 82 -6.17 5.72 -2.78
N PHE A 83 -5.18 6.58 -2.54
CA PHE A 83 -4.09 6.27 -1.61
C PHE A 83 -4.21 7.03 -0.30
N ASN A 84 -3.95 6.34 0.81
CA ASN A 84 -3.85 6.95 2.14
C ASN A 84 -5.10 7.78 2.48
N ARG A 85 -4.91 9.09 2.67
CA ARG A 85 -5.89 10.05 3.20
C ARG A 85 -6.58 10.85 2.10
N ILE A 86 -6.48 10.45 0.83
CA ILE A 86 -7.10 11.16 -0.30
C ILE A 86 -8.61 11.39 -0.12
N PHE A 87 -9.29 10.50 0.61
CA PHE A 87 -10.72 10.60 0.91
C PHE A 87 -11.08 11.86 1.72
N LEU A 88 -10.13 12.46 2.46
CA LEU A 88 -10.35 13.70 3.20
C LEU A 88 -10.59 14.90 2.27
N ALA A 89 -10.16 14.80 1.01
CA ALA A 89 -10.35 15.85 0.02
C ALA A 89 -11.42 15.50 -1.02
N ALA A 90 -12.34 14.59 -0.71
CA ALA A 90 -13.36 14.15 -1.66
C ALA A 90 -14.24 15.32 -2.17
N GLU A 91 -14.57 16.27 -1.29
CA GLU A 91 -15.35 17.46 -1.65
C GLU A 91 -14.53 18.44 -2.51
N GLU A 92 -13.28 18.73 -2.13
CA GLU A 92 -12.38 19.64 -2.86
C GLU A 92 -12.09 19.11 -4.27
N LEU A 93 -11.89 17.80 -4.39
CA LEU A 93 -11.57 17.15 -5.65
C LEU A 93 -12.81 16.75 -6.47
N ASN A 94 -14.01 16.89 -5.91
CA ASN A 94 -15.26 16.34 -6.47
C ASN A 94 -15.09 14.88 -6.94
N PHE A 95 -14.41 14.08 -6.12
CA PHE A 95 -13.93 12.75 -6.50
C PHE A 95 -13.87 11.82 -5.28
N THR A 96 -14.42 10.62 -5.45
CA THR A 96 -14.31 9.53 -4.48
C THR A 96 -13.80 8.28 -5.18
N PRO A 97 -12.72 7.65 -4.69
CA PRO A 97 -12.18 6.46 -5.34
C PRO A 97 -13.09 5.24 -5.14
N SER A 98 -12.95 4.23 -6.01
CA SER A 98 -13.69 2.97 -5.86
C SER A 98 -13.22 2.15 -4.65
N CYS A 99 -11.93 2.25 -4.30
CA CYS A 99 -11.36 1.65 -3.11
C CYS A 99 -10.14 2.43 -2.60
N LEU A 100 -9.77 2.21 -1.33
CA LEU A 100 -8.59 2.82 -0.72
C LEU A 100 -7.48 1.82 -0.46
N VAL A 101 -6.24 2.25 -0.64
CA VAL A 101 -5.03 1.48 -0.28
C VAL A 101 -4.17 2.34 0.64
N SER A 102 -3.92 1.86 1.86
CA SER A 102 -3.04 2.52 2.83
C SER A 102 -2.14 1.47 3.47
N ILE A 103 -0.82 1.66 3.45
CA ILE A 103 0.14 0.61 3.82
C ILE A 103 1.09 1.09 4.93
N ASN A 104 1.28 2.40 5.07
CA ASN A 104 2.12 2.97 6.12
C ASN A 104 1.41 2.89 7.48
N ASP A 105 2.07 2.32 8.47
CA ASP A 105 1.46 2.06 9.79
C ASP A 105 1.07 3.35 10.51
N LEU A 106 1.91 4.38 10.45
CA LEU A 106 1.69 5.66 11.10
C LEU A 106 0.50 6.41 10.48
N VAL A 107 0.38 6.40 9.15
CA VAL A 107 -0.78 6.99 8.45
C VAL A 107 -2.06 6.27 8.86
N ILE A 108 -2.01 4.95 9.01
CA ILE A 108 -3.17 4.15 9.42
C ILE A 108 -3.53 4.41 10.89
N GLU A 109 -2.54 4.52 11.77
CA GLU A 109 -2.73 4.85 13.18
C GLU A 109 -3.36 6.24 13.35
N GLN A 110 -2.79 7.25 12.71
CA GLN A 110 -3.24 8.65 12.81
C GLN A 110 -4.64 8.87 12.26
N SER A 111 -5.07 8.10 11.26
CA SER A 111 -6.40 8.21 10.64
C SER A 111 -7.30 7.01 10.93
N ALA A 112 -7.05 6.29 12.02
CA ALA A 112 -7.76 5.05 12.31
C ALA A 112 -9.26 5.27 12.48
N GLN A 113 -9.67 6.38 13.09
CA GLN A 113 -11.08 6.70 13.31
C GLN A 113 -11.81 6.95 11.99
N GLU A 114 -11.21 7.72 11.11
CA GLU A 114 -11.74 8.04 9.79
C GLU A 114 -11.80 6.78 8.93
N PHE A 115 -10.75 5.95 8.92
CA PHE A 115 -10.77 4.68 8.21
C PHE A 115 -11.88 3.74 8.69
N ARG A 116 -12.19 3.71 9.99
CA ARG A 116 -13.31 2.93 10.53
C ARG A 116 -14.67 3.44 10.06
N ALA A 117 -14.82 4.75 9.89
CA ALA A 117 -16.07 5.37 9.45
C ALA A 117 -16.37 5.16 7.95
N LEU A 118 -15.37 4.80 7.13
CA LEU A 118 -15.53 4.63 5.69
C LEU A 118 -16.21 3.30 5.32
N GLU A 119 -17.32 3.40 4.57
CA GLU A 119 -18.09 2.29 4.00
C GLU A 119 -17.70 1.98 2.55
N MET A 120 -16.41 1.77 2.32
CA MET A 120 -15.88 1.43 1.00
C MET A 120 -14.71 0.45 1.10
N PRO A 121 -14.45 -0.39 0.08
CA PRO A 121 -13.34 -1.34 0.12
C PRO A 121 -12.02 -0.65 0.47
N LYS A 122 -11.37 -1.11 1.53
CA LYS A 122 -10.15 -0.51 2.07
C LYS A 122 -9.11 -1.58 2.37
N PHE A 123 -7.90 -1.39 1.85
CA PHE A 123 -6.79 -2.33 1.90
C PHE A 123 -5.69 -1.79 2.79
N PHE A 124 -5.35 -2.55 3.84
CA PHE A 124 -4.34 -2.19 4.83
C PHE A 124 -3.20 -3.20 4.90
N ALA A 125 -2.02 -2.75 5.30
CA ALA A 125 -0.95 -3.68 5.68
C ALA A 125 -1.37 -4.51 6.90
N TRP A 126 -1.06 -5.81 6.90
CA TRP A 126 -1.41 -6.70 8.02
C TRP A 126 -0.82 -6.22 9.35
N ARG A 127 0.38 -5.64 9.33
CA ARG A 127 1.02 -5.07 10.54
C ARG A 127 0.15 -4.02 11.25
N SER A 128 -0.76 -3.38 10.52
CA SER A 128 -1.60 -2.27 10.98
C SER A 128 -2.98 -2.71 11.47
N HIS A 129 -3.22 -4.02 11.58
CA HIS A 129 -4.55 -4.55 11.92
C HIS A 129 -5.07 -4.10 13.30
N GLN A 130 -4.18 -3.85 14.25
CA GLN A 130 -4.52 -3.37 15.59
C GLN A 130 -5.20 -1.99 15.59
N TRP A 131 -4.97 -1.19 14.55
CA TRP A 131 -5.46 0.19 14.48
C TRP A 131 -6.89 0.27 13.96
N VAL A 132 -7.24 -0.39 12.85
CA VAL A 132 -8.57 -0.18 12.22
C VAL A 132 -9.59 -1.23 12.65
N GLY A 133 -9.17 -2.47 12.91
CA GLY A 133 -10.09 -3.59 13.10
C GLY A 133 -10.73 -4.10 11.80
N MET A 134 -11.49 -5.19 11.90
CA MET A 134 -12.16 -5.83 10.76
C MET A 134 -13.64 -5.44 10.68
N ASP A 135 -14.09 -5.04 9.49
CA ASP A 135 -15.50 -4.83 9.13
C ASP A 135 -15.81 -5.48 7.76
N ALA A 136 -16.96 -5.16 7.15
CA ALA A 136 -17.36 -5.69 5.84
C ALA A 136 -16.42 -5.26 4.70
N HIS A 137 -15.82 -4.07 4.78
CA HIS A 137 -15.03 -3.45 3.72
C HIS A 137 -13.51 -3.56 3.91
N THR A 138 -13.05 -3.90 5.12
CA THR A 138 -11.63 -4.06 5.44
C THR A 138 -11.04 -5.32 4.82
N HIS A 139 -9.86 -5.12 4.21
CA HIS A 139 -8.98 -6.16 3.69
C HIS A 139 -7.56 -5.94 4.22
N TYR A 140 -6.95 -6.97 4.79
CA TYR A 140 -5.54 -6.93 5.14
C TYR A 140 -4.68 -7.60 4.08
N LEU A 141 -3.52 -7.02 3.79
CA LEU A 141 -2.50 -7.52 2.88
C LEU A 141 -1.26 -7.92 3.67
N TYR A 142 -0.71 -9.10 3.42
CA TYR A 142 0.53 -9.49 4.09
C TYR A 142 1.73 -8.93 3.32
N THR A 143 2.14 -7.72 3.69
CA THR A 143 3.13 -6.96 2.93
C THR A 143 4.56 -7.13 3.45
N SER A 144 5.56 -6.74 2.64
CA SER A 144 6.98 -6.75 3.05
C SER A 144 7.87 -5.80 2.27
N TYR A 145 8.93 -5.35 2.93
CA TYR A 145 10.10 -4.69 2.33
C TYR A 145 11.22 -5.66 1.89
N THR A 146 11.17 -6.88 2.43
CA THR A 146 12.16 -7.98 2.44
C THR A 146 12.58 -8.69 1.15
N THR A 147 11.75 -8.59 0.12
CA THR A 147 11.73 -9.61 -0.93
C THR A 147 11.25 -8.99 -2.22
N PRO A 148 12.16 -8.36 -3.01
CA PRO A 148 11.79 -7.69 -4.24
C PRO A 148 11.25 -8.67 -5.26
N LYS A 149 9.92 -8.75 -5.32
CA LYS A 149 9.18 -9.62 -6.24
C LYS A 149 7.78 -9.06 -6.43
N PHE A 150 7.38 -8.84 -7.67
CA PHE A 150 6.01 -8.51 -8.02
C PHE A 150 5.10 -9.71 -7.69
N ALA A 151 4.18 -9.53 -6.75
CA ALA A 151 3.18 -10.54 -6.40
C ALA A 151 2.06 -10.53 -7.43
N ARG A 152 1.93 -11.65 -8.15
CA ARG A 152 0.78 -11.91 -9.03
C ARG A 152 -0.46 -12.38 -8.27
N ASP A 153 -0.30 -12.73 -6.99
CA ASP A 153 -1.36 -13.18 -6.11
C ASP A 153 -1.22 -12.50 -4.74
N VAL A 154 -2.08 -11.51 -4.48
CA VAL A 154 -2.06 -10.68 -3.28
C VAL A 154 -2.62 -11.37 -2.04
N ARG A 155 -3.19 -12.58 -2.18
CA ARG A 155 -3.60 -13.41 -1.04
C ARG A 155 -2.38 -13.90 -0.26
N GLY A 156 -1.26 -14.07 -0.95
CA GLY A 156 0.04 -14.36 -0.37
C GLY A 156 0.75 -13.11 0.11
N ARG A 157 2.07 -13.07 -0.11
CA ARG A 157 2.93 -11.98 0.34
C ARG A 157 3.13 -10.94 -0.75
N VAL A 158 2.91 -9.68 -0.42
CA VAL A 158 2.99 -8.54 -1.35
C VAL A 158 4.23 -7.72 -1.06
N TRP A 159 5.02 -7.40 -2.09
CA TRP A 159 6.21 -6.57 -1.89
C TRP A 159 5.85 -5.10 -1.98
N GLU A 160 6.29 -4.29 -1.02
CA GLU A 160 5.91 -2.87 -0.99
C GLU A 160 6.74 -2.02 -1.93
N GLY A 161 7.98 -2.41 -2.26
CA GLY A 161 8.80 -1.63 -3.19
C GLY A 161 8.90 -0.14 -2.80
N ALA A 162 8.92 0.13 -1.49
CA ALA A 162 8.95 1.46 -0.88
C ALA A 162 7.71 2.36 -1.10
N THR A 163 6.66 1.93 -1.82
CA THR A 163 5.52 2.81 -2.14
C THR A 163 4.18 2.09 -2.08
N VAL A 164 3.12 2.83 -1.68
CA VAL A 164 1.74 2.33 -1.75
C VAL A 164 1.33 2.04 -3.21
N THR A 165 1.87 2.80 -4.16
CA THR A 165 1.66 2.64 -5.60
C THR A 165 2.05 1.25 -6.08
N ASN A 166 3.19 0.72 -5.62
CA ASN A 166 3.62 -0.61 -6.01
C ASN A 166 2.71 -1.72 -5.45
N VAL A 167 2.14 -1.54 -4.25
CA VAL A 167 1.12 -2.45 -3.71
C VAL A 167 -0.17 -2.38 -4.54
N ALA A 168 -0.61 -1.18 -4.89
CA ALA A 168 -1.80 -0.98 -5.72
C ALA A 168 -1.64 -1.55 -7.14
N LEU A 169 -0.45 -1.48 -7.74
CA LEU A 169 -0.16 -2.14 -9.02
C LEU A 169 -0.32 -3.68 -8.93
N GLN A 170 0.11 -4.29 -7.82
CA GLN A 170 -0.07 -5.73 -7.60
C GLN A 170 -1.54 -6.10 -7.36
N LEU A 171 -2.29 -5.25 -6.65
CA LEU A 171 -3.75 -5.39 -6.53
C LEU A 171 -4.44 -5.29 -7.89
N ALA A 172 -4.13 -4.27 -8.69
CA ALA A 172 -4.73 -4.06 -9.99
C ALA A 172 -4.47 -5.25 -10.93
N TYR A 173 -3.24 -5.76 -10.95
CA TYR A 173 -2.90 -6.98 -11.69
C TYR A 173 -3.72 -8.18 -11.23
N PHE A 174 -3.83 -8.39 -9.91
CA PHE A 174 -4.59 -9.50 -9.34
C PHE A 174 -6.10 -9.42 -9.64
N MET A 175 -6.64 -8.20 -9.72
CA MET A 175 -8.03 -7.94 -10.08
C MET A 175 -8.30 -8.08 -11.59
N GLY A 176 -7.26 -8.26 -12.41
CA GLY A 176 -7.39 -8.54 -13.85
C GLY A 176 -7.34 -7.31 -14.75
N PHE A 177 -7.07 -6.12 -14.21
CA PHE A 177 -6.93 -4.91 -15.03
C PHE A 177 -5.78 -5.07 -16.04
N SER A 178 -6.04 -4.65 -17.28
CA SER A 178 -5.06 -4.72 -18.38
C SER A 178 -4.28 -3.41 -18.53
N THR A 179 -4.90 -2.29 -18.15
CA THR A 179 -4.36 -0.95 -18.31
C THR A 179 -4.44 -0.20 -16.99
N VAL A 180 -3.32 0.37 -16.54
CA VAL A 180 -3.26 1.13 -15.28
C VAL A 180 -2.73 2.52 -15.56
N ILE A 181 -3.50 3.54 -15.22
CA ILE A 181 -3.16 4.96 -15.41
C ILE A 181 -2.83 5.56 -14.04
N LEU A 182 -1.70 6.26 -13.94
CA LEU A 182 -1.27 6.94 -12.71
C LEU A 182 -1.64 8.43 -12.79
N VAL A 183 -2.26 8.95 -11.72
CA VAL A 183 -2.64 10.36 -11.60
C VAL A 183 -2.20 10.86 -10.22
N GLY A 184 -1.58 12.04 -10.13
CA GLY A 184 -1.10 12.56 -8.84
C GLY A 184 0.08 11.78 -8.24
N VAL A 185 0.94 11.20 -9.07
CA VAL A 185 2.15 10.46 -8.65
C VAL A 185 3.39 11.28 -9.02
N ASP A 186 3.52 12.45 -8.41
CA ASP A 186 4.44 13.50 -8.86
C ASP A 186 5.91 13.30 -8.42
N HIS A 187 6.19 12.32 -7.55
CA HIS A 187 7.53 12.04 -6.99
C HIS A 187 8.27 13.29 -6.43
N SER A 188 7.55 14.37 -6.10
CA SER A 188 8.09 15.59 -5.52
C SER A 188 7.99 15.56 -4.00
N PHE A 189 8.82 14.74 -3.35
CA PHE A 189 9.06 14.89 -1.91
C PHE A 189 10.26 15.83 -1.72
N ALA A 190 10.01 17.06 -1.30
CA ALA A 190 11.01 18.04 -0.86
C ALA A 190 11.89 17.47 0.27
N THR A 191 11.32 16.57 1.09
CA THR A 191 12.04 15.88 2.16
C THR A 191 12.72 14.62 1.64
N LYS A 192 14.05 14.68 1.50
CA LYS A 192 14.91 13.54 1.17
C LYS A 192 15.05 12.60 2.38
N GLY A 193 14.02 11.80 2.66
CA GLY A 193 14.04 10.73 3.67
C GLY A 193 14.12 9.33 3.04
N THR A 194 14.50 8.32 3.82
CA THR A 194 14.35 6.93 3.37
C THR A 194 12.84 6.62 3.21
N PRO A 195 12.40 5.95 2.12
CA PRO A 195 10.98 5.70 1.92
C PRO A 195 10.33 4.94 3.09
N ASN A 196 9.16 5.40 3.54
CA ASN A 196 8.42 4.87 4.71
C ASN A 196 9.14 5.03 6.07
N THR A 197 10.12 5.92 6.17
CA THR A 197 10.61 6.37 7.48
C THR A 197 9.70 7.48 7.97
N THR A 198 9.39 7.48 9.27
CA THR A 198 8.68 8.58 9.91
C THR A 198 9.47 9.87 9.73
N VAL A 199 8.87 10.84 9.07
CA VAL A 199 9.33 12.22 9.03
C VAL A 199 8.23 13.04 9.69
N GLN A 200 8.55 13.71 10.78
CA GLN A 200 7.63 14.66 11.41
C GLN A 200 7.72 15.96 10.59
N SER A 201 6.63 16.35 9.92
CA SER A 201 6.59 17.64 9.23
C SER A 201 6.39 18.74 10.28
N GLU A 202 7.31 19.71 10.34
CA GLU A 202 7.24 20.85 11.27
C GLU A 202 6.47 22.07 10.68
N GLY A 203 5.56 21.85 9.72
CA GLY A 203 4.74 22.91 9.10
C GLY A 203 3.91 22.43 7.91
N ASP A 204 3.36 23.39 7.14
CA ASP A 204 2.65 23.14 5.87
C ASP A 204 3.44 22.17 5.00
N ASP A 205 2.86 21.03 4.63
CA ASP A 205 3.53 19.99 3.85
C ASP A 205 3.38 20.28 2.34
N PRO A 206 4.42 20.80 1.66
CA PRO A 206 4.35 21.11 0.23
C PRO A 206 4.30 19.85 -0.66
N ASN A 207 4.47 18.65 -0.08
CA ASN A 207 4.57 17.40 -0.83
C ASN A 207 3.24 16.69 -1.01
N HIS A 208 2.23 17.12 -0.27
CA HIS A 208 0.86 16.62 -0.36
C HIS A 208 -0.05 17.74 -0.87
N PHE A 209 -1.03 17.38 -1.70
CA PHE A 209 -1.96 18.37 -2.24
C PHE A 209 -2.83 19.01 -1.14
N SER A 210 -3.01 18.35 0.00
CA SER A 210 -3.70 18.92 1.16
C SER A 210 -2.90 18.61 2.43
N ALA A 211 -2.97 19.52 3.40
CA ALA A 211 -2.42 19.35 4.76
C ALA A 211 -3.22 18.32 5.59
N ALA A 212 -4.29 17.76 5.00
CA ALA A 212 -5.23 16.84 5.62
C ALA A 212 -4.54 15.64 6.27
#